data_AF-W6KN91-F1
#
_entry.id   AF-W6KN91-F1
#
_cell.length_a   1.000
_cell.length_b   1.000
_cell.length_c   1.000
_cell.angle_alpha   90.00
_cell.angle_beta   90.00
_cell.angle_gamma   90.00
#
_symmetry.space_group_name_H-M   'P 1'
#
loop_
_entity.id
_entity.type
_entity.pdbx_description
1 polymer ?
#
loop_
_entity_poly.entity_id
_entity_poly.type
_entity_poly.pdbx_seq_one_letter_code
_entity_poly.pdbx_strand_id
1 'polypeptide(L)'
;MGSLWKSCTSVLSNPYLNRGTAFTLEQRKLLGIVGKLPPVVETLEQQVERVWQQLKHYENPLDQYIHLSAVQAQNATLFYALVMAHINEILPIIYTPTVGEACQKLSNIFLHNHGVFLNHLCKGQFREVMSQIYHGDVKIIVITDGSRILGLGDLGCNGVGISIGKSSLYVAGAGLEPSQVMPVVLDVGTNTDKIRENPFYFGIKQKRCGDAEFYGLMDEFMEAVTKQWPGAVVQFEDFSNNHCFNILSRYQEKYRCFNDDIQGTGAVIAAGFLNAVKLSKMSPKDHRIIFVGAGSAATGVAECIAKLEARLHNLNYEDLLPTFYFIDSKGLVTNTRGDKLDAHKVSWARKDISAEDSQKLKTLDDVVKRVKPTALIGLGGVPSVFTEGIIKFMTTYCERPIVFPLSNPTSQAEVTPDEAYRWTNGKAIIASGSPFPETVLDGKTLKPSQGNNLYVFPGIGLGCALCSPRYIPDDLLVVAAVSLNTMTSEDHLSKGALYPPLDNIRDISAQIATDVILEAQRLGIDGNTTLPRERNLLLSEVKKNQWSPMYSEQLSLC
;
A
#
# COMPACT_ATOMS: atom_id res chain seq x y z
N MET A 1 50.71 -15.41 -2.26
CA MET A 1 49.94 -15.40 -0.99
C MET A 1 49.98 -13.99 -0.40
N GLY A 2 49.22 -13.05 -0.96
CA GLY A 2 49.26 -11.65 -0.55
C GLY A 2 47.89 -10.99 -0.69
N SER A 3 47.44 -10.41 0.42
CA SER A 3 46.39 -9.39 0.56
C SER A 3 45.03 -9.64 -0.10
N LEU A 4 44.15 -10.36 0.59
CA LEU A 4 42.68 -10.19 0.50
C LEU A 4 41.98 -10.71 1.76
N TRP A 5 42.54 -10.41 2.93
CA TRP A 5 41.76 -10.46 4.18
C TRP A 5 41.02 -9.12 4.29
N LYS A 6 39.98 -8.93 3.46
CA LYS A 6 38.94 -7.94 3.80
C LYS A 6 38.37 -8.42 5.13
N SER A 7 38.63 -7.67 6.21
CA SER A 7 38.34 -8.10 7.57
C SER A 7 36.89 -8.57 7.72
N CYS A 8 36.67 -9.78 8.25
CA CYS A 8 35.35 -10.34 8.60
C CYS A 8 34.59 -9.55 9.69
N THR A 9 35.06 -8.36 10.07
CA THR A 9 34.31 -7.35 10.82
C THR A 9 33.03 -6.92 10.08
N SER A 10 32.91 -7.16 8.77
CA SER A 10 31.75 -6.81 7.95
C SER A 10 30.49 -7.65 8.19
N VAL A 11 30.61 -8.92 8.62
CA VAL A 11 29.44 -9.82 8.68
C VAL A 11 28.49 -9.48 9.84
N LEU A 12 29.04 -9.03 10.97
CA LEU A 12 28.26 -8.61 12.14
C LEU A 12 27.60 -7.23 11.95
N SER A 13 28.13 -6.41 11.04
CA SER A 13 27.60 -5.08 10.72
C SER A 13 26.69 -5.06 9.49
N ASN A 14 26.64 -6.16 8.72
CA ASN A 14 25.77 -6.26 7.55
C ASN A 14 24.43 -6.91 7.96
N PRO A 15 23.29 -6.18 7.94
CA PRO A 15 22.01 -6.70 8.41
C PRO A 15 21.49 -7.91 7.61
N TYR A 16 21.90 -8.06 6.36
CA TYR A 16 21.48 -9.17 5.50
C TYR A 16 22.24 -10.46 5.79
N LEU A 17 23.44 -10.37 6.36
CA LEU A 17 24.31 -11.52 6.65
C LEU A 17 24.37 -11.84 8.15
N ASN A 18 24.13 -10.85 9.00
CA ASN A 18 24.23 -11.01 10.44
C ASN A 18 23.19 -11.98 10.97
N ARG A 19 23.64 -12.89 11.84
CA ARG A 19 22.82 -13.88 12.53
C ARG A 19 22.86 -13.71 14.05
N GLY A 20 23.62 -12.71 14.54
CA GLY A 20 23.88 -12.50 15.96
C GLY A 20 24.36 -13.78 16.64
N THR A 21 23.73 -14.13 17.76
CA THR A 21 24.01 -15.35 18.54
C THR A 21 23.72 -16.66 17.80
N ALA A 22 23.03 -16.65 16.66
CA ALA A 22 22.72 -17.85 15.88
C ALA A 22 23.85 -18.33 14.96
N PHE A 23 24.97 -17.61 14.87
CA PHE A 23 26.17 -18.17 14.24
C PHE A 23 26.64 -19.40 15.04
N THR A 24 26.80 -20.54 14.36
CA THR A 24 27.35 -21.76 14.98
C THR A 24 28.81 -21.55 15.37
N LEU A 25 29.34 -22.37 16.29
CA LEU A 25 30.74 -22.26 16.69
C LEU A 25 31.71 -22.41 15.51
N GLU A 26 31.42 -23.31 14.57
CA GLU A 26 32.23 -23.50 13.35
C GLU A 26 32.16 -22.28 12.42
N GLN A 27 30.97 -21.70 12.22
CA GLN A 27 30.83 -20.45 11.48
C GLN A 27 31.60 -19.30 12.14
N ARG A 28 31.58 -19.22 13.48
CA ARG A 28 32.32 -18.20 14.23
C ARG A 28 33.84 -18.34 14.06
N LYS A 29 34.36 -19.57 14.06
CA LYS A 29 35.78 -19.85 13.78
C LYS A 29 36.14 -19.46 12.35
N LEU A 30 35.35 -19.89 11.37
CA LEU A 30 35.57 -19.62 9.95
C LEU A 30 35.57 -18.12 9.64
N LEU A 31 34.63 -17.38 10.25
CA LEU A 31 34.50 -15.93 10.09
C LEU A 31 35.43 -15.13 11.01
N GLY A 32 36.25 -15.77 11.86
CA GLY A 32 37.14 -15.06 12.79
C GLY A 32 36.41 -14.14 13.78
N ILE A 33 35.22 -14.55 14.24
CA ILE A 33 34.38 -13.80 15.19
C ILE A 33 34.23 -14.50 16.56
N VAL A 34 35.05 -15.53 16.82
CA VAL A 34 35.17 -16.15 18.16
C VAL A 34 35.52 -15.06 19.18
N GLY A 35 34.81 -15.03 20.32
CA GLY A 35 34.99 -14.01 21.36
C GLY A 35 34.29 -12.66 21.10
N LYS A 36 33.73 -12.42 19.90
CA LYS A 36 32.92 -11.23 19.61
C LYS A 36 31.44 -11.39 19.96
N LEU A 37 31.00 -12.60 20.27
CA LEU A 37 29.63 -12.96 20.61
C LEU A 37 29.62 -13.81 21.90
N PRO A 38 28.54 -13.77 22.71
CA PRO A 38 28.36 -14.67 23.85
C PRO A 38 28.50 -16.15 23.47
N PRO A 39 28.96 -17.04 24.37
CA PRO A 39 29.28 -18.42 24.02
C PRO A 39 28.08 -19.27 23.60
N VAL A 40 26.87 -18.90 24.04
CA VAL A 40 25.62 -19.58 23.68
C VAL A 40 25.34 -19.40 22.17
N VAL A 41 24.93 -20.49 21.52
CA VAL A 41 24.40 -20.49 20.16
C VAL A 41 22.89 -20.61 20.26
N GLU A 42 22.17 -19.59 19.81
CA GLU A 42 20.70 -19.58 19.83
C GLU A 42 20.12 -20.08 18.50
N THR A 43 18.92 -20.63 18.52
CA THR A 43 18.12 -20.81 17.30
C THR A 43 17.45 -19.49 16.92
N LEU A 44 16.96 -19.40 15.67
CA LEU A 44 16.20 -18.23 15.22
C LEU A 44 14.93 -18.03 16.07
N GLU A 45 14.27 -19.12 16.43
CA GLU A 45 13.04 -19.09 17.25
C GLU A 45 13.31 -18.53 18.65
N GLN A 46 14.45 -18.87 19.26
CA GLN A 46 14.87 -18.30 20.54
C GLN A 46 15.13 -16.79 20.43
N GLN A 47 15.74 -16.35 19.33
CA GLN A 47 15.95 -14.93 19.07
C GLN A 47 14.63 -14.19 18.84
N VAL A 48 13.70 -14.78 18.09
CA VAL A 48 12.35 -14.25 17.85
C VAL A 48 11.62 -14.08 19.18
N GLU A 49 11.59 -15.12 20.03
CA GLU A 49 10.91 -15.05 21.32
C GLU A 49 11.53 -13.98 22.23
N ARG A 50 12.87 -13.85 22.23
CA ARG A 50 13.54 -12.80 23.00
C ARG A 50 13.12 -11.40 22.56
N VAL A 51 13.12 -11.12 21.25
CA VAL A 51 12.71 -9.80 20.73
C VAL A 51 11.21 -9.58 20.99
N TRP A 52 10.38 -10.62 20.86
CA TRP A 52 8.96 -10.54 21.18
C TRP A 52 8.70 -10.17 22.64
N GLN A 53 9.43 -10.78 23.59
CA GLN A 53 9.34 -10.39 24.99
C GLN A 53 9.80 -8.95 25.21
N GLN A 54 10.88 -8.49 24.55
CA GLN A 54 11.31 -7.09 24.63
C GLN A 54 10.23 -6.13 24.15
N LEU A 55 9.55 -6.44 23.04
CA LEU A 55 8.47 -5.62 22.49
C LEU A 55 7.29 -5.44 23.44
N LYS A 56 6.93 -6.49 24.19
CA LYS A 56 5.85 -6.45 25.18
C LYS A 56 6.11 -5.51 26.35
N HIS A 57 7.35 -5.09 26.58
CA HIS A 57 7.68 -4.13 27.65
C HIS A 57 7.37 -2.69 27.25
N TYR A 58 7.21 -2.40 25.96
CA TYR A 58 6.85 -1.07 25.49
C TYR A 58 5.34 -0.91 25.47
N GLU A 59 4.83 0.13 26.14
CA GLU A 59 3.42 0.50 26.13
C GLU A 59 3.05 1.35 24.91
N ASN A 60 3.99 2.19 24.45
CA ASN A 60 3.78 3.11 23.33
C ASN A 60 4.15 2.43 22.00
N PRO A 61 3.23 2.37 21.02
CA PRO A 61 3.50 1.82 19.69
C PRO A 61 4.69 2.47 18.96
N LEU A 62 4.96 3.76 19.20
CA LEU A 62 6.10 4.44 18.58
C LEU A 62 7.45 3.89 19.09
N ASP A 63 7.53 3.54 20.39
CA ASP A 63 8.74 2.97 20.96
C ASP A 63 8.97 1.54 20.44
N GLN A 64 7.88 0.78 20.24
CA GLN A 64 7.92 -0.51 19.56
C GLN A 64 8.43 -0.37 18.12
N TYR A 65 7.96 0.64 17.37
CA TYR A 65 8.43 0.94 16.02
C TYR A 65 9.93 1.23 15.99
N ILE A 66 10.43 2.07 16.92
CA ILE A 66 11.86 2.38 17.02
C ILE A 66 12.68 1.12 17.32
N HIS A 67 12.21 0.27 18.25
CA HIS A 67 12.86 -0.98 18.57
C HIS A 67 12.92 -1.93 17.37
N LEU A 68 11.80 -2.10 16.66
CA LEU A 68 11.72 -2.91 15.44
C LEU A 68 12.66 -2.42 14.33
N SER A 69 12.75 -1.10 14.14
CA SER A 69 13.69 -0.48 13.20
C SER A 69 15.15 -0.79 13.54
N ALA A 70 15.50 -0.81 14.83
CA ALA A 70 16.84 -1.20 15.28
C ALA A 70 17.11 -2.71 15.04
N VAL A 71 16.12 -3.58 15.27
CA VAL A 71 16.24 -5.02 14.97
C VAL A 71 16.47 -5.22 13.47
N GLN A 72 15.70 -4.55 12.61
CA GLN A 72 15.86 -4.60 11.16
C GLN A 72 17.26 -4.15 10.72
N ALA A 73 17.78 -3.08 11.33
CA ALA A 73 19.10 -2.52 10.99
C ALA A 73 20.27 -3.42 11.41
N GLN A 74 20.04 -4.32 12.36
CA GLN A 74 21.05 -5.24 12.85
C GLN A 74 20.95 -6.62 12.19
N ASN A 75 19.73 -7.11 11.94
CA ASN A 75 19.48 -8.48 11.50
C ASN A 75 18.12 -8.56 10.78
N ALA A 76 18.16 -8.42 9.45
CA ALA A 76 16.97 -8.41 8.61
C ALA A 76 16.21 -9.75 8.69
N THR A 77 16.92 -10.88 8.74
CA THR A 77 16.28 -12.21 8.84
C THR A 77 15.49 -12.34 10.13
N LEU A 78 16.05 -11.91 11.27
CA LEU A 78 15.36 -11.92 12.55
C LEU A 78 14.14 -11.00 12.56
N PHE A 79 14.27 -9.78 12.02
CA PHE A 79 13.14 -8.86 11.89
C PHE A 79 11.98 -9.48 11.13
N TYR A 80 12.23 -10.06 9.94
CA TYR A 80 11.16 -10.66 9.16
C TYR A 80 10.64 -11.98 9.73
N ALA A 81 11.48 -12.77 10.42
CA ALA A 81 11.02 -13.96 11.15
C ALA A 81 10.03 -13.58 12.27
N LEU A 82 10.33 -12.51 13.00
CA LEU A 82 9.46 -11.94 14.03
C LEU A 82 8.16 -11.41 13.44
N VAL A 83 8.22 -10.62 12.35
CA VAL A 83 7.03 -10.12 11.65
C VAL A 83 6.13 -11.26 11.20
N MET A 84 6.70 -12.34 10.64
CA MET A 84 5.91 -13.49 10.18
C MET A 84 5.30 -14.29 11.33
N ALA A 85 5.99 -14.38 12.48
CA ALA A 85 5.49 -15.08 13.66
C ALA A 85 4.34 -14.35 14.38
N HIS A 86 4.30 -13.01 14.29
CA HIS A 86 3.35 -12.15 15.02
C HIS A 86 2.75 -11.07 14.10
N ILE A 87 2.34 -11.44 12.89
CA ILE A 87 1.96 -10.47 11.85
C ILE A 87 0.78 -9.59 12.26
N ASN A 88 -0.22 -10.14 12.95
CA ASN A 88 -1.42 -9.40 13.35
C ASN A 88 -1.11 -8.31 14.37
N GLU A 89 -0.17 -8.58 15.28
CA GLU A 89 0.25 -7.66 16.33
C GLU A 89 1.29 -6.64 15.83
N ILE A 90 2.18 -7.05 14.93
CA ILE A 90 3.27 -6.20 14.44
C ILE A 90 2.84 -5.31 13.29
N LEU A 91 1.90 -5.75 12.44
CA LEU A 91 1.47 -4.97 11.27
C LEU A 91 0.97 -3.56 11.65
N PRO A 92 0.13 -3.35 12.69
CA PRO A 92 -0.27 -2.01 13.11
C PRO A 92 0.88 -1.11 13.59
N ILE A 93 2.02 -1.70 13.97
CA ILE A 93 3.22 -1.00 14.46
C ILE A 93 4.09 -0.55 13.28
N ILE A 94 4.41 -1.46 12.36
CA ILE A 94 5.29 -1.17 11.20
C ILE A 94 4.55 -0.55 10.01
N TYR A 95 3.22 -0.52 10.07
CA TYR A 95 2.34 0.07 9.07
C TYR A 95 1.29 0.97 9.74
N THR A 96 0.14 1.20 9.09
CA THR A 96 -0.90 2.06 9.65
C THR A 96 -1.55 1.44 10.88
N PRO A 97 -1.78 2.23 11.96
CA PRO A 97 -1.65 3.69 12.01
C PRO A 97 -0.26 4.21 12.44
N THR A 98 0.57 3.42 13.13
CA THR A 98 1.80 3.90 13.81
C THR A 98 2.84 4.48 12.85
N VAL A 99 2.95 3.94 11.62
CA VAL A 99 3.87 4.49 10.60
C VAL A 99 3.59 5.97 10.28
N GLY A 100 2.33 6.42 10.40
CA GLY A 100 1.97 7.81 10.20
C GLY A 100 2.57 8.72 11.27
N GLU A 101 2.48 8.31 12.53
CA GLU A 101 3.14 9.01 13.66
C GLU A 101 4.67 8.97 13.52
N ALA A 102 5.21 7.81 13.13
CA ALA A 102 6.64 7.66 12.86
C ALA A 102 7.11 8.64 11.77
N CYS A 103 6.34 8.83 10.69
CA CYS A 103 6.64 9.83 9.66
C CYS A 103 6.59 11.26 10.22
N GLN A 104 5.58 11.61 11.03
CA GLN A 104 5.51 12.96 11.61
C GLN A 104 6.72 13.29 12.50
N LYS A 105 7.27 12.26 13.17
CA LYS A 105 8.38 12.39 14.12
C LYS A 105 9.72 11.87 13.58
N LEU A 106 9.82 11.49 12.31
CA LEU A 106 10.94 10.67 11.81
C LEU A 106 12.30 11.31 12.08
N SER A 107 12.42 12.62 11.84
CA SER A 107 13.62 13.41 12.15
C SER A 107 14.08 13.33 13.61
N ASN A 108 13.14 13.20 14.54
CA ASN A 108 13.43 13.20 15.97
C ASN A 108 13.76 11.78 16.48
N ILE A 109 13.30 10.74 15.79
CA ILE A 109 13.46 9.33 16.19
C ILE A 109 14.46 8.58 15.31
N PHE A 110 15.12 9.27 14.38
CA PHE A 110 16.04 8.67 13.41
C PHE A 110 17.25 8.05 14.13
N LEU A 111 17.41 6.73 13.99
CA LEU A 111 18.54 5.98 14.54
C LEU A 111 19.36 5.30 13.45
N HIS A 112 18.67 4.66 12.50
CA HIS A 112 19.29 3.89 11.42
C HIS A 112 18.67 4.25 10.09
N ASN A 113 19.51 4.32 9.05
CA ASN A 113 19.04 4.52 7.70
C ASN A 113 18.56 3.19 7.10
N HIS A 114 17.31 3.18 6.62
CA HIS A 114 16.72 2.09 5.83
C HIS A 114 16.33 2.51 4.42
N GLY A 115 16.47 3.80 4.07
CA GLY A 115 16.04 4.41 2.82
C GLY A 115 17.17 4.93 1.94
N VAL A 116 16.84 5.19 0.68
CA VAL A 116 17.66 5.95 -0.26
C VAL A 116 17.10 7.37 -0.38
N PHE A 117 17.95 8.36 -0.14
CA PHE A 117 17.58 9.77 -0.21
C PHE A 117 18.15 10.38 -1.49
N LEU A 118 17.28 10.69 -2.45
CA LEU A 118 17.65 11.35 -3.68
C LEU A 118 17.15 12.80 -3.66
N ASN A 119 17.96 13.72 -4.16
CA ASN A 119 17.60 15.13 -4.25
C ASN A 119 18.46 15.85 -5.29
N HIS A 120 18.21 17.16 -5.48
CA HIS A 120 18.92 17.97 -6.47
C HIS A 120 20.45 18.04 -6.25
N LEU A 121 20.97 17.77 -5.05
CA LEU A 121 22.42 17.79 -4.77
C LEU A 121 23.16 16.62 -5.44
N CYS A 122 22.46 15.51 -5.70
CA CYS A 122 23.00 14.35 -6.41
C CYS A 122 22.45 14.23 -7.85
N LYS A 123 21.89 15.30 -8.40
CA LYS A 123 21.42 15.35 -9.79
C LYS A 123 22.56 15.04 -10.76
N GLY A 124 22.29 14.20 -11.74
CA GLY A 124 23.27 13.63 -12.69
C GLY A 124 23.99 12.39 -12.16
N GLN A 125 23.74 11.98 -10.91
CA GLN A 125 24.46 10.89 -10.24
C GLN A 125 23.52 9.83 -9.64
N PHE A 126 22.21 9.88 -9.90
CA PHE A 126 21.25 8.96 -9.25
C PHE A 126 21.60 7.48 -9.44
N ARG A 127 22.03 7.08 -10.65
CA ARG A 127 22.44 5.71 -10.92
C ARG A 127 23.65 5.28 -10.08
N GLU A 128 24.66 6.14 -9.99
CA GLU A 128 25.88 5.88 -9.22
C GLU A 128 25.53 5.72 -7.73
N VAL A 129 24.82 6.70 -7.16
CA VAL A 129 24.37 6.70 -5.76
C VAL A 129 23.59 5.43 -5.43
N MET A 130 22.59 5.06 -6.23
CA MET A 130 21.78 3.86 -5.99
C MET A 130 22.61 2.57 -6.07
N SER A 131 23.54 2.47 -7.03
CA SER A 131 24.39 1.28 -7.19
C SER A 131 25.43 1.08 -6.07
N GLN A 132 25.79 2.16 -5.37
CA GLN A 132 26.67 2.12 -4.19
C GLN A 132 25.93 1.67 -2.94
N ILE A 133 24.62 1.94 -2.84
CA ILE A 133 23.80 1.55 -1.69
C ILE A 133 23.28 0.12 -1.86
N TYR A 134 22.86 -0.26 -3.07
CA TYR A 134 22.33 -1.59 -3.38
C TYR A 134 23.22 -2.30 -4.41
N HIS A 135 23.84 -3.40 -3.99
CA HIS A 135 24.73 -4.20 -4.84
C HIS A 135 24.04 -5.39 -5.53
N GLY A 136 22.80 -5.69 -5.15
CA GLY A 136 22.01 -6.81 -5.68
C GLY A 136 21.12 -6.43 -6.87
N ASP A 137 20.34 -7.42 -7.32
CA ASP A 137 19.30 -7.24 -8.33
C ASP A 137 18.00 -6.77 -7.66
N VAL A 138 17.77 -5.45 -7.66
CA VAL A 138 16.57 -4.85 -7.08
C VAL A 138 15.36 -5.17 -7.94
N LYS A 139 14.34 -5.77 -7.34
CA LYS A 139 13.07 -6.16 -8.00
C LYS A 139 11.98 -5.15 -7.77
N ILE A 140 11.94 -4.52 -6.59
CA ILE A 140 10.90 -3.56 -6.23
C ILE A 140 11.54 -2.30 -5.70
N ILE A 141 11.02 -1.15 -6.13
CA ILE A 141 11.38 0.15 -5.63
C ILE A 141 10.09 0.85 -5.21
N VAL A 142 10.00 1.26 -3.95
CA VAL A 142 8.89 2.10 -3.48
C VAL A 142 9.41 3.51 -3.32
N ILE A 143 8.82 4.47 -4.01
CA ILE A 143 9.27 5.87 -4.00
C ILE A 143 8.13 6.81 -3.58
N THR A 144 8.48 7.80 -2.77
CA THR A 144 7.62 8.94 -2.41
C THR A 144 8.39 10.25 -2.50
N ASP A 145 7.70 11.38 -2.65
CA ASP A 145 8.26 12.72 -2.39
C ASP A 145 7.79 13.31 -1.04
N GLY A 146 6.98 12.56 -0.30
CA GLY A 146 6.40 12.93 0.99
C GLY A 146 5.41 14.09 0.94
N SER A 147 4.87 14.44 -0.23
CA SER A 147 3.96 15.59 -0.39
C SER A 147 2.55 15.33 0.11
N ARG A 148 2.15 14.07 0.27
CA ARG A 148 0.82 13.69 0.77
C ARG A 148 0.89 12.37 1.54
N ILE A 149 1.56 12.38 2.69
CA ILE A 149 1.66 11.19 3.54
C ILE A 149 0.31 10.88 4.18
N LEU A 150 -0.34 9.79 3.78
CA LEU A 150 -1.67 9.41 4.25
C LEU A 150 -2.65 10.61 4.18
N GLY A 151 -3.45 10.84 5.25
CA GLY A 151 -4.21 12.05 5.49
C GLY A 151 -3.48 13.12 6.32
N LEU A 152 -2.14 13.04 6.44
CA LEU A 152 -1.32 13.89 7.33
C LEU A 152 -0.67 15.08 6.59
N GLY A 153 -0.72 15.09 5.26
CA GLY A 153 -0.23 16.18 4.41
C GLY A 153 1.25 16.08 4.04
N ASP A 154 1.87 17.22 3.80
CA ASP A 154 3.26 17.32 3.33
C ASP A 154 4.23 17.12 4.51
N LEU A 155 4.91 15.98 4.54
CA LEU A 155 5.94 15.65 5.53
C LEU A 155 7.38 15.72 4.97
N GLY A 156 7.54 16.08 3.69
CA GLY A 156 8.83 16.16 3.03
C GLY A 156 9.62 14.86 3.11
N CYS A 157 10.92 14.98 3.41
CA CYS A 157 11.85 13.87 3.54
C CYS A 157 11.44 12.84 4.61
N ASN A 158 10.65 13.25 5.61
CA ASN A 158 10.16 12.32 6.62
C ASN A 158 9.16 11.29 6.07
N GLY A 159 8.62 11.54 4.88
CA GLY A 159 7.74 10.60 4.18
C GLY A 159 8.39 9.26 3.83
N VAL A 160 9.72 9.15 3.86
CA VAL A 160 10.44 7.90 3.59
C VAL A 160 9.98 6.72 4.46
N GLY A 161 9.42 7.00 5.65
CA GLY A 161 8.84 5.98 6.53
C GLY A 161 7.76 5.13 5.84
N ILE A 162 6.97 5.73 4.95
CA ILE A 162 5.97 4.99 4.15
C ILE A 162 6.65 4.05 3.15
N SER A 163 7.68 4.53 2.44
CA SER A 163 8.42 3.69 1.49
C SER A 163 9.09 2.51 2.20
N ILE A 164 9.66 2.73 3.40
CA ILE A 164 10.25 1.68 4.25
C ILE A 164 9.18 0.68 4.71
N GLY A 165 8.02 1.16 5.17
CA GLY A 165 6.90 0.32 5.58
C GLY A 165 6.41 -0.58 4.44
N LYS A 166 6.07 0.01 3.29
CA LYS A 166 5.63 -0.74 2.09
C LYS A 166 6.68 -1.74 1.60
N SER A 167 7.96 -1.36 1.66
CA SER A 167 9.07 -2.26 1.31
C SER A 167 9.13 -3.47 2.25
N SER A 168 8.94 -3.25 3.55
CA SER A 168 8.86 -4.34 4.54
C SER A 168 7.67 -5.26 4.29
N LEU A 169 6.55 -4.71 3.81
CA LEU A 169 5.37 -5.48 3.45
C LEU A 169 5.52 -6.28 2.14
N TYR A 170 6.35 -5.83 1.20
CA TYR A 170 6.75 -6.68 0.06
C TYR A 170 7.52 -7.91 0.51
N VAL A 171 8.44 -7.76 1.46
CA VAL A 171 9.18 -8.91 2.00
C VAL A 171 8.27 -9.86 2.79
N ALA A 172 7.42 -9.32 3.66
CA ALA A 172 6.51 -10.13 4.47
C ALA A 172 5.43 -10.83 3.60
N GLY A 173 4.73 -10.04 2.77
CA GLY A 173 3.58 -10.48 1.98
C GLY A 173 3.95 -11.20 0.68
N ALA A 174 4.85 -10.64 -0.12
CA ALA A 174 5.28 -11.27 -1.37
C ALA A 174 6.39 -12.30 -1.17
N GLY A 175 7.15 -12.23 -0.08
CA GLY A 175 8.32 -13.09 0.09
C GLY A 175 9.47 -12.68 -0.84
N LEU A 176 9.65 -11.39 -1.11
CA LEU A 176 10.88 -10.94 -1.76
C LEU A 176 12.04 -10.97 -0.77
N GLU A 177 13.26 -11.22 -1.25
CA GLU A 177 14.43 -11.11 -0.38
C GLU A 177 14.62 -9.64 0.03
N PRO A 178 14.97 -9.33 1.30
CA PRO A 178 15.12 -7.95 1.75
C PRO A 178 16.05 -7.08 0.90
N SER A 179 17.10 -7.66 0.31
CA SER A 179 18.06 -6.96 -0.53
C SER A 179 17.52 -6.60 -1.92
N GLN A 180 16.35 -7.15 -2.32
CA GLN A 180 15.70 -6.92 -3.60
C GLN A 180 14.65 -5.80 -3.55
N VAL A 181 14.43 -5.17 -2.39
CA VAL A 181 13.41 -4.13 -2.21
C VAL A 181 14.08 -2.84 -1.73
N MET A 182 13.92 -1.77 -2.49
CA MET A 182 14.57 -0.48 -2.22
C MET A 182 13.54 0.62 -1.92
N PRO A 183 13.42 1.07 -0.66
CA PRO A 183 12.67 2.28 -0.32
C PRO A 183 13.43 3.55 -0.69
N VAL A 184 12.75 4.49 -1.35
CA VAL A 184 13.32 5.74 -1.86
C VAL A 184 12.47 6.91 -1.42
N VAL A 185 13.12 8.02 -1.05
CA VAL A 185 12.47 9.33 -1.00
C VAL A 185 13.17 10.28 -1.96
N LEU A 186 12.37 10.96 -2.79
CA LEU A 186 12.83 12.08 -3.60
C LEU A 186 12.57 13.36 -2.82
N ASP A 187 13.59 13.84 -2.11
CA ASP A 187 13.53 15.07 -1.32
C ASP A 187 13.68 16.29 -2.23
N VAL A 188 12.57 16.95 -2.51
CA VAL A 188 12.47 18.17 -3.31
C VAL A 188 12.11 19.38 -2.46
N GLY A 189 12.32 19.31 -1.14
CA GLY A 189 11.85 20.28 -0.16
C GLY A 189 10.45 19.96 0.37
N THR A 190 9.92 20.83 1.23
CA THR A 190 8.57 20.68 1.83
C THR A 190 7.91 22.03 1.99
N ASN A 191 6.60 22.11 1.73
CA ASN A 191 5.82 23.34 1.90
C ASN A 191 5.38 23.56 3.36
N THR A 192 5.60 22.59 4.25
CA THR A 192 5.21 22.68 5.66
C THR A 192 6.25 23.45 6.49
N ASP A 193 5.90 24.69 6.88
CA ASP A 193 6.79 25.61 7.61
C ASP A 193 7.34 24.98 8.90
N LYS A 194 6.47 24.39 9.72
CA LYS A 194 6.84 23.72 10.99
C LYS A 194 7.91 22.63 10.81
N ILE A 195 7.92 21.93 9.67
CA ILE A 195 8.92 20.90 9.38
C ILE A 195 10.25 21.55 9.00
N ARG A 196 10.24 22.57 8.15
CA ARG A 196 11.47 23.28 7.76
C ARG A 196 12.14 24.00 8.94
N GLU A 197 11.32 24.52 9.86
CA GLU A 197 11.76 25.21 11.07
C GLU A 197 12.27 24.25 12.16
N ASN A 198 11.94 22.95 12.07
CA ASN A 198 12.44 21.97 13.02
C ASN A 198 13.98 21.86 12.91
N PRO A 199 14.75 22.10 13.99
CA PRO A 199 16.20 21.98 13.96
C PRO A 199 16.66 20.56 13.57
N PHE A 200 15.91 19.52 13.94
CA PHE A 200 16.24 18.12 13.67
C PHE A 200 15.86 17.65 12.27
N TYR A 201 15.08 18.43 11.50
CA TYR A 201 14.70 18.01 10.15
C TYR A 201 15.93 17.83 9.27
N PHE A 202 16.11 16.59 8.79
CA PHE A 202 17.28 16.17 8.00
C PHE A 202 17.08 16.30 6.49
N GLY A 203 15.87 16.65 6.02
CA GLY A 203 15.62 16.95 4.61
C GLY A 203 16.02 18.38 4.23
N ILE A 204 15.85 18.71 2.95
CA ILE A 204 16.12 20.03 2.40
C ILE A 204 15.19 21.07 3.05
N LYS A 205 15.79 22.05 3.76
CA LYS A 205 15.08 23.15 4.44
C LYS A 205 14.66 24.25 3.48
N GLN A 206 14.00 23.87 2.38
CA GLN A 206 13.46 24.78 1.37
C GLN A 206 12.02 24.37 1.02
N LYS A 207 11.26 25.30 0.45
CA LYS A 207 9.95 24.99 -0.13
C LYS A 207 10.11 23.99 -1.29
N ARG A 208 9.02 23.30 -1.64
CA ARG A 208 9.06 22.36 -2.77
C ARG A 208 9.51 23.06 -4.04
N CYS A 209 10.36 22.40 -4.82
CA CYS A 209 10.80 22.91 -6.11
C CYS A 209 9.64 23.02 -7.12
N GLY A 210 9.84 23.78 -8.18
CA GLY A 210 8.85 23.91 -9.26
C GLY A 210 8.76 22.65 -10.14
N ASP A 211 7.66 22.48 -10.84
CA ASP A 211 7.36 21.29 -11.65
C ASP A 211 8.47 20.92 -12.64
N ALA A 212 9.10 21.89 -13.30
CA ALA A 212 10.17 21.62 -14.27
C ALA A 212 11.39 20.93 -13.62
N GLU A 213 11.74 21.34 -12.40
CA GLU A 213 12.83 20.70 -11.64
C GLU A 213 12.40 19.34 -11.11
N PHE A 214 11.19 19.25 -10.54
CA PHE A 214 10.61 18.00 -10.04
C PHE A 214 10.59 16.91 -11.12
N TYR A 215 10.01 17.19 -12.28
CA TYR A 215 9.94 16.22 -13.37
C TYR A 215 11.33 15.90 -13.94
N GLY A 216 12.25 16.87 -13.98
CA GLY A 216 13.63 16.61 -14.39
C GLY A 216 14.35 15.60 -13.48
N LEU A 217 14.13 15.68 -12.17
CA LEU A 217 14.66 14.69 -11.21
C LEU A 217 13.96 13.34 -11.34
N MET A 218 12.63 13.32 -11.49
CA MET A 218 11.88 12.09 -11.70
C MET A 218 12.27 11.37 -13.00
N ASP A 219 12.49 12.11 -14.09
CA ASP A 219 12.96 11.55 -15.36
C ASP A 219 14.33 10.88 -15.19
N GLU A 220 15.27 11.56 -14.55
CA GLU A 220 16.60 11.00 -14.24
C GLU A 220 16.46 9.72 -13.39
N PHE A 221 15.60 9.75 -12.38
CA PHE A 221 15.35 8.58 -11.52
C PHE A 221 14.81 7.39 -12.31
N MET A 222 13.76 7.58 -13.12
CA MET A 222 13.16 6.50 -13.91
C MET A 222 14.16 5.91 -14.92
N GLU A 223 14.97 6.76 -15.56
CA GLU A 223 16.03 6.32 -16.44
C GLU A 223 17.15 5.56 -15.71
N ALA A 224 17.58 6.06 -14.55
CA ALA A 224 18.62 5.46 -13.74
C ALA A 224 18.22 4.07 -13.26
N VAL A 225 16.99 3.93 -12.74
CA VAL A 225 16.41 2.64 -12.35
C VAL A 225 16.39 1.67 -13.53
N THR A 226 15.84 2.08 -14.67
CA THR A 226 15.68 1.18 -15.82
C THR A 226 17.02 0.73 -16.39
N LYS A 227 18.05 1.59 -16.35
CA LYS A 227 19.41 1.25 -16.78
C LYS A 227 20.12 0.32 -15.79
N GLN A 228 19.86 0.47 -14.49
CA GLN A 228 20.53 -0.32 -13.44
C GLN A 228 19.85 -1.66 -13.19
N TRP A 229 18.52 -1.67 -13.12
CA TRP A 229 17.67 -2.83 -12.85
C TRP A 229 16.50 -2.86 -13.85
N PRO A 230 16.72 -3.35 -15.09
CA PRO A 230 15.68 -3.39 -16.13
C PRO A 230 14.43 -4.20 -15.75
N GLY A 231 14.56 -5.12 -14.79
CA GLY A 231 13.48 -5.95 -14.24
C GLY A 231 12.73 -5.34 -13.06
N ALA A 232 13.17 -4.19 -12.53
CA ALA A 232 12.55 -3.58 -11.36
C ALA A 232 11.13 -3.06 -11.64
N VAL A 233 10.26 -3.17 -10.64
CA VAL A 233 8.96 -2.50 -10.57
C VAL A 233 9.12 -1.25 -9.72
N VAL A 234 8.65 -0.10 -10.21
CA VAL A 234 8.59 1.15 -9.45
C VAL A 234 7.16 1.39 -8.96
N GLN A 235 6.96 1.37 -7.65
CA GLN A 235 5.72 1.75 -7.01
C GLN A 235 5.81 3.21 -6.55
N PHE A 236 4.92 4.05 -7.07
CA PHE A 236 4.74 5.42 -6.60
C PHE A 236 3.78 5.46 -5.41
N GLU A 237 4.16 6.17 -4.36
CA GLU A 237 3.43 6.24 -3.10
C GLU A 237 3.34 7.67 -2.55
N ASP A 238 2.17 8.06 -2.06
CA ASP A 238 1.93 9.29 -1.29
C ASP A 238 2.40 10.60 -1.95
N PHE A 239 2.24 10.67 -3.29
CA PHE A 239 2.41 11.90 -4.06
C PHE A 239 1.15 12.76 -4.00
N SER A 240 1.33 14.08 -4.08
CA SER A 240 0.24 15.06 -4.16
C SER A 240 -0.69 14.74 -5.33
N ASN A 241 -1.99 15.05 -5.22
CA ASN A 241 -2.97 14.73 -6.28
C ASN A 241 -2.53 15.21 -7.67
N ASN A 242 -1.94 16.41 -7.76
CA ASN A 242 -1.50 16.98 -9.03
C ASN A 242 -0.33 16.18 -9.63
N HIS A 243 0.66 15.79 -8.82
CA HIS A 243 1.80 15.02 -9.31
C HIS A 243 1.44 13.55 -9.54
N CYS A 244 0.62 12.95 -8.68
CA CYS A 244 0.21 11.55 -8.74
C CYS A 244 -0.33 11.15 -10.12
N PHE A 245 -1.31 11.89 -10.66
CA PHE A 245 -1.85 11.62 -12.01
C PHE A 245 -0.85 11.90 -13.12
N ASN A 246 -0.08 12.98 -13.02
CA ASN A 246 0.88 13.37 -14.04
C ASN A 246 2.05 12.39 -14.15
N ILE A 247 2.56 11.90 -13.02
CA ILE A 247 3.60 10.87 -12.94
C ILE A 247 3.09 9.59 -13.60
N LEU A 248 1.89 9.14 -13.22
CA LEU A 248 1.29 7.94 -13.80
C LEU A 248 1.14 8.09 -15.32
N SER A 249 0.52 9.16 -15.80
CA SER A 249 0.37 9.44 -17.24
C SER A 249 1.71 9.54 -17.97
N ARG A 250 2.74 10.10 -17.34
CA ARG A 250 4.05 10.31 -17.94
C ARG A 250 4.86 9.02 -18.11
N TYR A 251 4.70 8.08 -17.18
CA TYR A 251 5.60 6.92 -17.03
C TYR A 251 4.94 5.55 -17.27
N GLN A 252 3.63 5.39 -17.06
CA GLN A 252 2.96 4.08 -17.03
C GLN A 252 3.05 3.27 -18.33
N GLU A 253 3.26 3.91 -19.48
CA GLU A 253 3.41 3.23 -20.79
C GLU A 253 4.89 3.06 -21.20
N LYS A 254 5.80 3.65 -20.43
CA LYS A 254 7.25 3.67 -20.73
C LYS A 254 8.05 2.77 -19.80
N TYR A 255 7.63 2.67 -18.55
CA TYR A 255 8.33 2.00 -17.48
C TYR A 255 7.42 1.01 -16.76
N ARG A 256 8.02 0.02 -16.09
CA ARG A 256 7.32 -0.93 -15.23
C ARG A 256 6.99 -0.27 -13.90
N CYS A 257 5.95 0.55 -13.90
CA CYS A 257 5.53 1.30 -12.72
C CYS A 257 4.02 1.33 -12.54
N PHE A 258 3.59 1.50 -11.29
CA PHE A 258 2.19 1.72 -10.92
C PHE A 258 2.13 2.63 -9.70
N ASN A 259 0.96 3.20 -9.42
CA ASN A 259 0.73 4.00 -8.22
C ASN A 259 -0.21 3.26 -7.26
N ASP A 260 0.24 3.00 -6.03
CA ASP A 260 -0.57 2.21 -5.08
C ASP A 260 -1.82 2.99 -4.63
N ASP A 261 -1.73 4.31 -4.45
CA ASP A 261 -2.86 5.13 -4.01
C ASP A 261 -4.04 5.15 -5.00
N ILE A 262 -3.74 5.10 -6.30
CA ILE A 262 -4.73 5.04 -7.40
C ILE A 262 -5.10 3.60 -7.69
N GLN A 263 -4.11 2.80 -8.11
CA GLN A 263 -4.34 1.50 -8.74
C GLN A 263 -4.40 0.38 -7.70
N GLY A 264 -3.54 0.41 -6.68
CA GLY A 264 -3.57 -0.57 -5.58
C GLY A 264 -4.81 -0.44 -4.70
N THR A 265 -5.10 0.79 -4.24
CA THR A 265 -6.35 1.11 -3.53
C THR A 265 -7.55 0.76 -4.40
N GLY A 266 -7.48 1.07 -5.70
CA GLY A 266 -8.51 0.68 -6.66
C GLY A 266 -8.79 -0.82 -6.65
N ALA A 267 -7.74 -1.63 -6.77
CA ALA A 267 -7.86 -3.08 -6.83
C ALA A 267 -8.43 -3.70 -5.53
N VAL A 268 -7.91 -3.30 -4.35
CA VAL A 268 -8.40 -3.86 -3.09
C VAL A 268 -9.85 -3.43 -2.82
N ILE A 269 -10.18 -2.16 -3.00
CA ILE A 269 -11.54 -1.67 -2.71
C ILE A 269 -12.54 -2.22 -3.72
N ALA A 270 -12.17 -2.35 -5.00
CA ALA A 270 -13.04 -2.98 -5.98
C ALA A 270 -13.36 -4.44 -5.60
N ALA A 271 -12.35 -5.21 -5.20
CA ALA A 271 -12.53 -6.60 -4.77
C ALA A 271 -13.49 -6.70 -3.57
N GLY A 272 -13.29 -5.89 -2.53
CA GLY A 272 -14.16 -5.87 -1.35
C GLY A 272 -15.54 -5.31 -1.63
N PHE A 273 -15.65 -4.29 -2.50
CA PHE A 273 -16.91 -3.67 -2.86
C PHE A 273 -17.83 -4.64 -3.61
N LEU A 274 -17.32 -5.41 -4.58
CA LEU A 274 -18.15 -6.39 -5.28
C LEU A 274 -18.60 -7.54 -4.36
N ASN A 275 -17.79 -7.88 -3.35
CA ASN A 275 -18.22 -8.79 -2.28
C ASN A 275 -19.31 -8.17 -1.40
N ALA A 276 -19.24 -6.87 -1.12
CA ALA A 276 -20.30 -6.13 -0.44
C ALA A 276 -21.58 -6.04 -1.28
N VAL A 277 -21.48 -5.91 -2.60
CA VAL A 277 -22.61 -5.99 -3.54
C VAL A 277 -23.30 -7.35 -3.45
N LYS A 278 -22.54 -8.47 -3.46
CA LYS A 278 -23.11 -9.81 -3.23
C LYS A 278 -23.87 -9.89 -1.90
N LEU A 279 -23.31 -9.33 -0.83
CA LEU A 279 -23.96 -9.30 0.49
C LEU A 279 -25.18 -8.38 0.56
N SER A 280 -25.21 -7.30 -0.21
CA SER A 280 -26.35 -6.38 -0.26
C SER A 280 -27.60 -7.05 -0.84
N LYS A 281 -27.42 -8.13 -1.63
CA LYS A 281 -28.45 -8.84 -2.39
C LYS A 281 -29.14 -7.96 -3.45
N MET A 282 -28.52 -6.85 -3.82
CA MET A 282 -28.97 -5.98 -4.92
C MET A 282 -28.22 -6.33 -6.21
N SER A 283 -28.84 -6.05 -7.35
CA SER A 283 -28.14 -6.08 -8.63
C SER A 283 -27.08 -4.98 -8.66
N PRO A 284 -25.88 -5.23 -9.21
CA PRO A 284 -24.86 -4.20 -9.40
C PRO A 284 -25.36 -2.93 -10.09
N LYS A 285 -26.25 -3.06 -11.07
CA LYS A 285 -26.81 -1.92 -11.83
C LYS A 285 -27.81 -1.08 -11.02
N ASP A 286 -28.37 -1.63 -9.95
CA ASP A 286 -29.33 -0.92 -9.09
C ASP A 286 -28.64 -0.08 -8.01
N HIS A 287 -27.31 -0.22 -7.89
CA HIS A 287 -26.52 0.57 -6.97
C HIS A 287 -26.37 2.02 -7.42
N ARG A 288 -26.46 2.92 -6.45
CA ARG A 288 -26.10 4.33 -6.56
C ARG A 288 -25.02 4.60 -5.55
N ILE A 289 -23.81 4.87 -6.04
CA ILE A 289 -22.58 4.90 -5.24
C ILE A 289 -22.12 6.34 -5.13
N ILE A 290 -22.13 6.90 -3.92
CA ILE A 290 -21.56 8.22 -3.67
C ILE A 290 -20.13 8.06 -3.15
N PHE A 291 -19.20 8.67 -3.87
CA PHE A 291 -17.82 8.90 -3.47
C PHE A 291 -17.69 10.27 -2.82
N VAL A 292 -17.28 10.30 -1.56
CA VAL A 292 -16.92 11.53 -0.86
C VAL A 292 -15.43 11.75 -0.97
N GLY A 293 -15.07 12.78 -1.74
CA GLY A 293 -13.73 12.95 -2.30
C GLY A 293 -13.73 12.64 -3.80
N ALA A 294 -12.99 13.46 -4.56
CA ALA A 294 -12.82 13.32 -6.01
C ALA A 294 -11.35 13.53 -6.40
N GLY A 295 -10.44 13.00 -5.57
CA GLY A 295 -9.00 12.97 -5.79
C GLY A 295 -8.53 11.65 -6.40
N SER A 296 -7.22 11.41 -6.36
CA SER A 296 -6.57 10.25 -6.98
C SER A 296 -7.16 8.90 -6.57
N ALA A 297 -7.25 8.66 -5.26
CA ALA A 297 -7.81 7.42 -4.72
C ALA A 297 -9.27 7.22 -5.10
N ALA A 298 -10.12 8.26 -4.96
CA ALA A 298 -11.55 8.16 -5.26
C ALA A 298 -11.82 7.79 -6.72
N THR A 299 -11.17 8.47 -7.67
CA THR A 299 -11.35 8.16 -9.10
C THR A 299 -10.72 6.83 -9.48
N GLY A 300 -9.57 6.46 -8.89
CA GLY A 300 -8.94 5.16 -9.12
C GLY A 300 -9.81 3.99 -8.62
N VAL A 301 -10.44 4.15 -7.47
CA VAL A 301 -11.39 3.16 -6.93
C VAL A 301 -12.63 3.02 -7.80
N ALA A 302 -13.26 4.12 -8.21
CA ALA A 302 -14.43 4.03 -9.08
C ALA A 302 -14.09 3.39 -10.45
N GLU A 303 -12.95 3.77 -11.03
CA GLU A 303 -12.44 3.19 -12.28
C GLU A 303 -12.27 1.67 -12.15
N CYS A 304 -11.63 1.22 -11.08
CA CYS A 304 -11.38 -0.20 -10.85
C CYS A 304 -12.67 -0.98 -10.57
N ILE A 305 -13.62 -0.41 -9.80
CA ILE A 305 -14.95 -1.01 -9.59
C ILE A 305 -15.65 -1.19 -10.94
N ALA A 306 -15.71 -0.14 -11.77
CA ALA A 306 -16.36 -0.19 -13.06
C ALA A 306 -15.72 -1.23 -14.00
N LYS A 307 -14.38 -1.26 -14.10
CA LYS A 307 -13.64 -2.24 -14.92
C LYS A 307 -13.82 -3.67 -14.41
N LEU A 308 -13.76 -3.88 -13.09
CA LEU A 308 -13.90 -5.21 -12.49
C LEU A 308 -15.31 -5.75 -12.71
N GLU A 309 -16.33 -4.93 -12.46
CA GLU A 309 -17.74 -5.26 -12.68
C GLU A 309 -18.03 -5.57 -14.16
N ALA A 310 -17.51 -4.74 -15.07
CA ALA A 310 -17.58 -4.97 -16.51
C ALA A 310 -16.97 -6.32 -16.91
N ARG A 311 -15.78 -6.65 -16.37
CA ARG A 311 -15.08 -7.91 -16.64
C ARG A 311 -15.82 -9.13 -16.10
N LEU A 312 -16.34 -9.07 -14.87
CA LEU A 312 -16.98 -10.22 -14.22
C LEU A 312 -18.37 -10.51 -14.80
N HIS A 313 -19.12 -9.49 -15.19
CA HIS A 313 -20.50 -9.65 -15.67
C HIS A 313 -20.66 -9.40 -17.17
N ASN A 314 -19.55 -9.26 -17.91
CA ASN A 314 -19.52 -9.02 -19.35
C ASN A 314 -20.41 -7.82 -19.76
N LEU A 315 -20.24 -6.72 -19.04
CA LEU A 315 -20.94 -5.45 -19.27
C LEU A 315 -20.01 -4.45 -19.98
N ASN A 316 -20.58 -3.45 -20.65
CA ASN A 316 -19.78 -2.31 -21.11
C ASN A 316 -19.42 -1.42 -19.92
N TYR A 317 -18.18 -0.94 -19.91
CA TYR A 317 -17.68 -0.05 -18.86
C TYR A 317 -18.49 1.26 -18.78
N GLU A 318 -18.87 1.82 -19.92
CA GLU A 318 -19.61 3.08 -20.04
C GLU A 318 -21.00 3.00 -19.42
N ASP A 319 -21.62 1.82 -19.43
CA ASP A 319 -22.95 1.58 -18.87
C ASP A 319 -22.95 1.65 -17.33
N LEU A 320 -21.77 1.51 -16.70
CA LEU A 320 -21.61 1.55 -15.24
C LEU A 320 -21.38 2.98 -14.72
N LEU A 321 -20.83 3.88 -15.54
CA LEU A 321 -20.51 5.26 -15.13
C LEU A 321 -21.69 6.02 -14.49
N PRO A 322 -22.95 5.89 -14.96
CA PRO A 322 -24.09 6.56 -14.34
C PRO A 322 -24.44 6.10 -12.92
N THR A 323 -23.87 4.99 -12.43
CA THR A 323 -24.06 4.52 -11.05
C THR A 323 -23.22 5.30 -10.04
N PHE A 324 -22.18 6.00 -10.52
CA PHE A 324 -21.23 6.74 -9.69
C PHE A 324 -21.62 8.22 -9.54
N TYR A 325 -21.42 8.73 -8.33
CA TYR A 325 -21.66 10.12 -7.96
C TYR A 325 -20.47 10.61 -7.13
N PHE A 326 -19.82 11.69 -7.53
CA PHE A 326 -18.70 12.25 -6.78
C PHE A 326 -19.09 13.56 -6.13
N ILE A 327 -18.73 13.75 -4.86
CA ILE A 327 -18.82 15.04 -4.18
C ILE A 327 -17.43 15.50 -3.79
N ASP A 328 -17.09 16.75 -4.14
CA ASP A 328 -15.89 17.44 -3.69
C ASP A 328 -16.25 18.64 -2.82
N SER A 329 -15.26 19.47 -2.46
CA SER A 329 -15.48 20.65 -1.60
C SER A 329 -16.48 21.68 -2.16
N LYS A 330 -16.89 21.58 -3.43
CA LYS A 330 -17.86 22.47 -4.07
C LYS A 330 -19.25 21.84 -4.28
N GLY A 331 -19.46 20.62 -3.81
CA GLY A 331 -20.69 19.85 -4.00
C GLY A 331 -20.58 18.75 -5.07
N LEU A 332 -21.73 18.26 -5.54
CA LEU A 332 -21.79 17.19 -6.54
C LEU A 332 -21.03 17.59 -7.81
N VAL A 333 -20.19 16.70 -8.34
CA VAL A 333 -19.45 16.90 -9.58
C VAL A 333 -20.40 16.70 -10.77
N THR A 334 -20.68 17.78 -11.49
CA THR A 334 -21.59 17.80 -12.65
C THR A 334 -20.98 18.65 -13.77
N ASN A 335 -21.42 18.42 -15.01
CA ASN A 335 -21.04 19.30 -16.13
C ASN A 335 -21.79 20.64 -16.13
N THR A 336 -22.78 20.82 -15.26
CA THR A 336 -23.61 22.02 -15.10
C THR A 336 -23.25 22.85 -13.87
N ARG A 337 -22.24 22.44 -13.09
CA ARG A 337 -21.82 23.09 -11.84
C ARG A 337 -21.28 24.52 -12.02
N GLY A 338 -20.81 24.82 -13.23
CA GLY A 338 -20.35 26.16 -13.63
C GLY A 338 -18.88 26.48 -13.32
N ASP A 339 -18.13 25.56 -12.71
CA ASP A 339 -16.68 25.68 -12.52
C ASP A 339 -15.89 24.82 -13.52
N LYS A 340 -14.59 25.13 -13.67
CA LYS A 340 -13.67 24.30 -14.43
C LYS A 340 -13.28 23.07 -13.59
N LEU A 341 -13.75 21.90 -14.00
CA LEU A 341 -13.36 20.63 -13.39
C LEU A 341 -11.90 20.29 -13.74
N ASP A 342 -11.21 19.65 -12.79
CA ASP A 342 -9.92 19.01 -13.04
C ASP A 342 -10.11 17.88 -14.06
N ALA A 343 -9.10 17.61 -14.88
CA ALA A 343 -9.20 16.66 -16.00
C ALA A 343 -9.68 15.26 -15.56
N HIS A 344 -9.20 14.78 -14.41
CA HIS A 344 -9.57 13.47 -13.86
C HIS A 344 -11.01 13.38 -13.36
N LYS A 345 -11.71 14.51 -13.16
CA LYS A 345 -13.12 14.56 -12.72
C LYS A 345 -14.10 14.58 -13.88
N VAL A 346 -13.64 14.93 -15.09
CA VAL A 346 -14.52 15.21 -16.23
C VAL A 346 -15.32 13.97 -16.66
N SER A 347 -14.70 12.79 -16.68
CA SER A 347 -15.38 11.54 -17.03
C SER A 347 -16.46 11.13 -16.02
N TRP A 348 -16.32 11.56 -14.76
CA TRP A 348 -17.23 11.26 -13.66
C TRP A 348 -18.33 12.31 -13.45
N ALA A 349 -18.29 13.40 -14.22
CA ALA A 349 -19.25 14.48 -14.07
C ALA A 349 -20.64 14.04 -14.50
N ARG A 350 -21.63 14.23 -13.61
CA ARG A 350 -23.04 13.97 -13.92
C ARG A 350 -23.51 14.84 -15.06
N LYS A 351 -24.19 14.22 -16.02
CA LYS A 351 -24.76 14.85 -17.22
C LYS A 351 -26.27 15.01 -17.15
N ASP A 352 -26.90 14.34 -16.19
CA ASP A 352 -28.35 14.26 -15.96
C ASP A 352 -28.86 15.23 -14.88
N ILE A 353 -27.98 16.09 -14.36
CA ILE A 353 -28.33 17.10 -13.34
C ILE A 353 -28.40 18.48 -14.02
N SER A 354 -29.54 19.14 -13.88
CA SER A 354 -29.73 20.51 -14.37
C SER A 354 -28.83 21.51 -13.63
N ALA A 355 -28.57 22.67 -14.23
CA ALA A 355 -27.79 23.73 -13.59
C ALA A 355 -28.46 24.24 -12.30
N GLU A 356 -29.79 24.29 -12.27
CA GLU A 356 -30.56 24.68 -11.07
C GLU A 356 -30.40 23.66 -9.94
N ASP A 357 -30.50 22.36 -10.25
CA ASP A 357 -30.28 21.30 -9.26
C ASP A 357 -28.83 21.29 -8.77
N SER A 358 -27.87 21.48 -9.68
CA SER A 358 -26.45 21.51 -9.33
C SER A 358 -26.09 22.66 -8.37
N GLN A 359 -26.87 23.74 -8.35
CA GLN A 359 -26.72 24.83 -7.37
C GLN A 359 -27.20 24.45 -5.97
N LYS A 360 -28.16 23.51 -5.86
CA LYS A 360 -28.73 23.03 -4.59
C LYS A 360 -27.91 21.88 -3.99
N LEU A 361 -27.17 21.13 -4.81
CA LEU A 361 -26.40 19.94 -4.39
C LEU A 361 -25.00 20.29 -3.89
N LYS A 362 -24.92 21.07 -2.80
CA LYS A 362 -23.66 21.58 -2.23
C LYS A 362 -23.11 20.74 -1.08
N THR A 363 -23.97 20.11 -0.30
CA THR A 363 -23.56 19.30 0.84
C THR A 363 -23.81 17.81 0.60
N LEU A 364 -23.16 16.95 1.39
CA LEU A 364 -23.41 15.51 1.33
C LEU A 364 -24.87 15.19 1.64
N ASP A 365 -25.48 15.84 2.63
CA ASP A 365 -26.89 15.71 2.96
C ASP A 365 -27.82 15.98 1.77
N ASP A 366 -27.57 17.05 1.00
CA ASP A 366 -28.37 17.39 -0.17
C ASP A 366 -28.27 16.30 -1.24
N VAL A 367 -27.05 15.83 -1.50
CA VAL A 367 -26.78 14.78 -2.48
C VAL A 367 -27.41 13.46 -2.05
N VAL A 368 -27.27 13.06 -0.78
CA VAL A 368 -27.85 11.82 -0.24
C VAL A 368 -29.39 11.86 -0.37
N LYS A 369 -30.03 12.98 -0.03
CA LYS A 369 -31.49 13.15 -0.16
C LYS A 369 -31.96 13.04 -1.61
N ARG A 370 -31.20 13.61 -2.55
CA ARG A 370 -31.53 13.62 -3.98
C ARG A 370 -31.26 12.29 -4.68
N VAL A 371 -30.14 11.65 -4.36
CA VAL A 371 -29.64 10.43 -5.03
C VAL A 371 -30.22 9.16 -4.41
N LYS A 372 -30.51 9.19 -3.10
CA LYS A 372 -30.87 8.00 -2.32
C LYS A 372 -29.85 6.86 -2.52
N PRO A 373 -28.57 7.08 -2.17
CA PRO A 373 -27.49 6.14 -2.41
C PRO A 373 -27.68 4.81 -1.68
N THR A 374 -27.19 3.73 -2.27
CA THR A 374 -27.09 2.41 -1.62
C THR A 374 -25.71 2.17 -1.03
N ALA A 375 -24.72 2.97 -1.46
CA ALA A 375 -23.34 2.87 -1.03
C ALA A 375 -22.73 4.26 -0.81
N LEU A 376 -22.00 4.42 0.29
CA LEU A 376 -21.14 5.56 0.58
C LEU A 376 -19.68 5.10 0.67
N ILE A 377 -18.80 5.72 -0.10
CA ILE A 377 -17.36 5.44 -0.10
C ILE A 377 -16.61 6.74 0.22
N GLY A 378 -15.87 6.74 1.32
CA GLY A 378 -15.15 7.91 1.84
C GLY A 378 -13.67 7.84 1.53
N LEU A 379 -13.19 8.77 0.70
CA LEU A 379 -11.80 8.89 0.25
C LEU A 379 -11.37 10.37 0.19
N GLY A 380 -11.95 11.17 1.10
CA GLY A 380 -11.82 12.63 1.10
C GLY A 380 -10.91 13.19 2.19
N GLY A 381 -10.56 12.39 3.21
CA GLY A 381 -9.83 12.86 4.40
C GLY A 381 -10.64 13.86 5.22
N VAL A 382 -11.97 13.72 5.26
CA VAL A 382 -12.86 14.59 6.03
C VAL A 382 -13.53 13.76 7.14
N PRO A 383 -13.07 13.89 8.39
CA PRO A 383 -13.56 13.05 9.47
C PRO A 383 -15.04 13.32 9.77
N SER A 384 -15.74 12.27 10.19
CA SER A 384 -17.14 12.35 10.66
C SER A 384 -18.14 12.93 9.65
N VAL A 385 -17.82 12.92 8.36
CA VAL A 385 -18.71 13.43 7.30
C VAL A 385 -19.91 12.50 7.02
N PHE A 386 -19.82 11.20 7.34
CA PHE A 386 -20.95 10.28 7.27
C PHE A 386 -21.74 10.36 8.59
N THR A 387 -22.61 11.38 8.69
CA THR A 387 -23.36 11.64 9.93
C THR A 387 -24.42 10.58 10.23
N GLU A 388 -24.85 10.51 11.50
CA GLU A 388 -25.96 9.65 11.92
C GLU A 388 -27.23 9.89 11.10
N GLY A 389 -27.54 11.17 10.81
CA GLY A 389 -28.70 11.56 10.01
C GLY A 389 -28.65 10.97 8.59
N ILE A 390 -27.48 11.04 7.95
CA ILE A 390 -27.26 10.45 6.62
C ILE A 390 -27.43 8.93 6.66
N ILE A 391 -26.74 8.25 7.59
CA ILE A 391 -26.76 6.79 7.67
C ILE A 391 -28.16 6.28 8.01
N LYS A 392 -28.84 6.87 9.00
CA LYS A 392 -30.23 6.51 9.32
C LYS A 392 -31.17 6.77 8.15
N PHE A 393 -31.02 7.89 7.43
CA PHE A 393 -31.81 8.16 6.24
C PHE A 393 -31.63 7.07 5.17
N MET A 394 -30.41 6.56 4.94
CA MET A 394 -30.19 5.43 4.03
C MET A 394 -30.98 4.18 4.42
N THR A 395 -31.09 3.88 5.71
CA THR A 395 -31.84 2.70 6.19
C THR A 395 -33.34 2.74 5.88
N THR A 396 -33.90 3.91 5.53
CA THR A 396 -35.32 4.05 5.18
C THR A 396 -35.68 3.46 3.82
N TYR A 397 -34.68 3.21 2.94
CA TYR A 397 -34.89 2.66 1.60
C TYR A 397 -33.84 1.62 1.17
N CYS A 398 -32.79 1.41 1.97
CA CYS A 398 -31.74 0.43 1.72
C CYS A 398 -31.60 -0.48 2.94
N GLU A 399 -31.99 -1.76 2.78
CA GLU A 399 -31.98 -2.76 3.85
C GLU A 399 -30.56 -3.00 4.40
N ARG A 400 -29.56 -3.04 3.51
CA ARG A 400 -28.15 -3.30 3.83
C ARG A 400 -27.25 -2.25 3.17
N PRO A 401 -27.13 -1.04 3.72
CA PRO A 401 -26.32 0.01 3.13
C PRO A 401 -24.83 -0.38 3.17
N ILE A 402 -24.12 -0.14 2.07
CA ILE A 402 -22.67 -0.29 2.02
C ILE A 402 -22.03 1.02 2.50
N VAL A 403 -21.19 0.97 3.53
CA VAL A 403 -20.57 2.16 4.13
C VAL A 403 -19.08 1.91 4.32
N PHE A 404 -18.27 2.51 3.45
CA PHE A 404 -16.82 2.31 3.41
C PHE A 404 -16.07 3.59 3.84
N PRO A 405 -15.72 3.75 5.14
CA PRO A 405 -14.88 4.84 5.61
C PRO A 405 -13.39 4.52 5.38
N LEU A 406 -12.82 4.95 4.26
CA LEU A 406 -11.50 4.49 3.79
C LEU A 406 -10.37 5.49 4.06
N SER A 407 -10.67 6.70 4.55
CA SER A 407 -9.64 7.67 4.89
C SER A 407 -8.75 7.21 6.05
N ASN A 408 -7.45 7.43 5.91
CA ASN A 408 -6.41 7.04 6.87
C ASN A 408 -5.69 8.26 7.45
N PRO A 409 -5.20 8.21 8.71
CA PRO A 409 -5.39 7.14 9.71
C PRO A 409 -6.81 7.14 10.32
N THR A 410 -7.06 6.36 11.37
CA THR A 410 -8.37 6.25 12.05
C THR A 410 -9.02 7.59 12.40
N SER A 411 -8.23 8.61 12.74
CA SER A 411 -8.71 9.96 13.04
C SER A 411 -9.28 10.73 11.84
N GLN A 412 -9.09 10.22 10.62
CA GLN A 412 -9.59 10.79 9.37
C GLN A 412 -10.79 10.02 8.81
N ALA A 413 -11.23 8.95 9.47
CA ALA A 413 -12.33 8.12 9.01
C ALA A 413 -13.65 8.92 8.94
N GLU A 414 -14.42 8.70 7.87
CA GLU A 414 -15.68 9.40 7.63
C GLU A 414 -16.78 9.05 8.64
N VAL A 415 -16.69 7.87 9.25
CA VAL A 415 -17.49 7.36 10.37
C VAL A 415 -16.74 6.19 11.00
N THR A 416 -16.91 5.95 12.30
CA THR A 416 -16.37 4.73 12.90
C THR A 416 -17.26 3.52 12.58
N PRO A 417 -16.70 2.30 12.43
CA PRO A 417 -17.54 1.11 12.26
C PRO A 417 -18.55 0.88 13.38
N ASP A 418 -18.20 1.18 14.63
CA ASP A 418 -19.12 1.06 15.79
C ASP A 418 -20.36 1.94 15.63
N GLU A 419 -20.17 3.22 15.28
CA GLU A 419 -21.27 4.14 14.98
C GLU A 419 -22.13 3.64 13.83
N ALA A 420 -21.52 3.28 12.70
CA ALA A 420 -22.26 2.82 11.52
C ALA A 420 -23.04 1.52 11.79
N TYR A 421 -22.50 0.57 12.55
CA TYR A 421 -23.25 -0.62 12.97
C TYR A 421 -24.42 -0.26 13.89
N ARG A 422 -24.20 0.59 14.90
CA ARG A 422 -25.27 1.00 15.83
C ARG A 422 -26.39 1.75 15.11
N TRP A 423 -26.06 2.69 14.23
CA TRP A 423 -27.04 3.50 13.50
C TRP A 423 -27.83 2.71 12.45
N THR A 424 -27.33 1.54 12.05
CA THR A 424 -28.00 0.63 11.10
C THR A 424 -28.55 -0.64 11.74
N ASN A 425 -28.52 -0.75 13.06
CA ASN A 425 -28.89 -1.97 13.80
C ASN A 425 -28.17 -3.23 13.28
N GLY A 426 -26.86 -3.09 13.02
CA GLY A 426 -25.97 -4.15 12.53
C GLY A 426 -26.13 -4.50 11.04
N LYS A 427 -26.92 -3.73 10.27
CA LYS A 427 -27.19 -4.05 8.85
C LYS A 427 -26.16 -3.50 7.87
N ALA A 428 -25.39 -2.48 8.24
CA ALA A 428 -24.36 -1.90 7.38
C ALA A 428 -23.30 -2.95 6.98
N ILE A 429 -22.87 -2.89 5.72
CA ILE A 429 -21.73 -3.66 5.22
C ILE A 429 -20.53 -2.71 5.17
N ILE A 430 -19.49 -3.02 5.96
CA ILE A 430 -18.41 -2.08 6.26
C ILE A 430 -17.04 -2.66 5.88
N ALA A 431 -16.28 -1.88 5.10
CA ALA A 431 -14.84 -1.98 4.99
C ALA A 431 -14.20 -0.63 5.33
N SER A 432 -13.26 -0.61 6.27
CA SER A 432 -12.51 0.60 6.64
C SER A 432 -11.10 0.60 6.04
N GLY A 433 -10.48 1.78 5.92
CA GLY A 433 -9.08 1.91 5.49
C GLY A 433 -8.10 1.50 6.60
N SER A 434 -8.38 1.94 7.83
CA SER A 434 -7.59 1.65 9.03
C SER A 434 -8.24 0.52 9.87
N PRO A 435 -7.48 -0.17 10.73
CA PRO A 435 -8.03 -1.18 11.63
C PRO A 435 -8.93 -0.54 12.70
N PHE A 436 -10.04 -1.20 13.02
CA PHE A 436 -10.96 -0.81 14.09
C PHE A 436 -11.31 -2.03 14.96
N PRO A 437 -11.61 -1.81 16.25
CA PRO A 437 -12.09 -2.87 17.13
C PRO A 437 -13.45 -3.40 16.68
N GLU A 438 -13.77 -4.60 17.15
CA GLU A 438 -15.08 -5.22 16.93
C GLU A 438 -16.18 -4.48 17.69
N THR A 439 -17.40 -4.51 17.15
CA THR A 439 -18.59 -3.90 17.76
C THR A 439 -19.49 -4.99 18.34
N VAL A 440 -19.79 -4.90 19.63
CA VAL A 440 -20.80 -5.77 20.27
C VAL A 440 -22.15 -5.06 20.28
N LEU A 441 -23.12 -5.64 19.59
CA LEU A 441 -24.50 -5.13 19.45
C LEU A 441 -25.49 -6.27 19.65
N ASP A 442 -26.39 -6.13 20.64
CA ASP A 442 -27.42 -7.13 20.98
C ASP A 442 -26.88 -8.56 21.14
N GLY A 443 -25.71 -8.69 21.79
CA GLY A 443 -25.02 -9.96 22.00
C GLY A 443 -24.35 -10.55 20.74
N LYS A 444 -24.37 -9.85 19.60
CA LYS A 444 -23.64 -10.22 18.39
C LYS A 444 -22.36 -9.39 18.26
N THR A 445 -21.28 -10.06 17.89
CA THR A 445 -20.00 -9.43 17.56
C THR A 445 -19.94 -9.16 16.06
N LEU A 446 -19.76 -7.89 15.70
CA LEU A 446 -19.65 -7.41 14.33
C LEU A 446 -18.23 -6.93 14.08
N LYS A 447 -17.53 -7.56 13.14
CA LYS A 447 -16.15 -7.22 12.79
C LYS A 447 -16.14 -6.48 11.44
N PRO A 448 -15.67 -5.22 11.38
CA PRO A 448 -15.50 -4.54 10.10
C PRO A 448 -14.38 -5.21 9.30
N SER A 449 -14.56 -5.26 7.98
CA SER A 449 -13.47 -5.63 7.07
C SER A 449 -12.49 -4.46 6.94
N GLN A 450 -11.25 -4.74 6.54
CA GLN A 450 -10.26 -3.69 6.23
C GLN A 450 -9.85 -3.76 4.77
N GLY A 451 -10.10 -2.69 4.00
CA GLY A 451 -9.64 -2.53 2.63
C GLY A 451 -8.17 -2.10 2.58
N ASN A 452 -7.27 -2.97 3.01
CA ASN A 452 -5.83 -2.67 3.08
C ASN A 452 -5.11 -3.09 1.80
N ASN A 453 -4.40 -2.17 1.15
CA ASN A 453 -3.63 -2.42 -0.07
C ASN A 453 -2.61 -3.57 0.07
N LEU A 454 -2.19 -3.92 1.29
CA LEU A 454 -1.37 -5.10 1.56
C LEU A 454 -1.89 -6.37 0.88
N TYR A 455 -3.21 -6.52 0.70
CA TYR A 455 -3.75 -7.68 -0.01
C TYR A 455 -3.32 -7.78 -1.48
N VAL A 456 -2.98 -6.68 -2.14
CA VAL A 456 -2.82 -6.64 -3.61
C VAL A 456 -1.41 -6.27 -4.06
N PHE A 457 -0.82 -5.20 -3.53
CA PHE A 457 0.45 -4.70 -4.07
C PHE A 457 1.60 -5.72 -3.97
N PRO A 458 1.73 -6.56 -2.92
CA PRO A 458 2.80 -7.56 -2.89
C PRO A 458 2.67 -8.55 -4.05
N GLY A 459 1.45 -9.08 -4.27
CA GLY A 459 1.19 -10.00 -5.38
C GLY A 459 1.38 -9.36 -6.75
N ILE A 460 0.94 -8.11 -6.94
CA ILE A 460 1.15 -7.35 -8.18
C ILE A 460 2.64 -7.19 -8.45
N GLY A 461 3.41 -6.69 -7.48
CA GLY A 461 4.84 -6.47 -7.66
C GLY A 461 5.62 -7.78 -7.84
N LEU A 462 5.28 -8.84 -7.11
CA LEU A 462 5.90 -10.16 -7.29
C LEU A 462 5.62 -10.71 -8.70
N GLY A 463 4.37 -10.68 -9.16
CA GLY A 463 3.98 -11.14 -10.49
C GLY A 463 4.74 -10.38 -11.57
N CYS A 464 4.73 -9.04 -11.51
CA CYS A 464 5.43 -8.18 -12.45
C CYS A 464 6.96 -8.32 -12.39
N ALA A 465 7.55 -8.55 -11.22
CA ALA A 465 8.98 -8.80 -11.10
C ALA A 465 9.40 -10.13 -11.76
N LEU A 466 8.56 -11.16 -11.64
CA LEU A 466 8.83 -12.49 -12.21
C LEU A 466 8.60 -12.53 -13.73
N CYS A 467 7.48 -12.00 -14.23
CA CYS A 467 7.20 -11.99 -15.67
C CYS A 467 7.83 -10.81 -16.42
N SER A 468 8.36 -9.80 -15.71
CA SER A 468 9.12 -8.69 -16.25
C SER A 468 8.45 -7.98 -17.45
N PRO A 469 7.17 -7.57 -17.40
CA PRO A 469 6.53 -6.90 -18.53
C PRO A 469 7.18 -5.55 -18.80
N ARG A 470 7.14 -5.03 -20.03
CA ARG A 470 7.76 -3.74 -20.34
C ARG A 470 7.17 -2.58 -19.51
N TYR A 471 5.87 -2.63 -19.29
CA TYR A 471 5.08 -1.68 -18.51
C TYR A 471 3.91 -2.42 -17.84
N ILE A 472 3.20 -1.77 -16.92
CA ILE A 472 2.10 -2.39 -16.17
C ILE A 472 0.76 -1.77 -16.64
N PRO A 473 0.01 -2.42 -17.54
CA PRO A 473 -1.32 -1.94 -17.93
C PRO A 473 -2.35 -2.22 -16.85
N ASP A 474 -3.44 -1.44 -16.86
CA ASP A 474 -4.57 -1.59 -15.92
C ASP A 474 -5.16 -3.01 -15.87
N ASP A 475 -5.11 -3.78 -16.97
CA ASP A 475 -5.53 -5.18 -17.00
C ASP A 475 -4.85 -6.03 -15.92
N LEU A 476 -3.56 -5.78 -15.62
CA LEU A 476 -2.83 -6.50 -14.58
C LEU A 476 -3.31 -6.11 -13.16
N LEU A 477 -3.79 -4.89 -12.99
CA LEU A 477 -4.34 -4.40 -11.71
C LEU A 477 -5.76 -4.95 -11.51
N VAL A 478 -6.56 -4.95 -12.59
CA VAL A 478 -7.91 -5.50 -12.58
C VAL A 478 -7.89 -7.01 -12.34
N VAL A 479 -6.95 -7.77 -12.94
CA VAL A 479 -6.86 -9.21 -12.66
C VAL A 479 -6.45 -9.50 -11.21
N ALA A 480 -5.63 -8.65 -10.59
CA ALA A 480 -5.33 -8.75 -9.17
C ALA A 480 -6.60 -8.55 -8.31
N ALA A 481 -7.45 -7.60 -8.68
CA ALA A 481 -8.75 -7.39 -8.03
C ALA A 481 -9.71 -8.57 -8.23
N VAL A 482 -9.75 -9.16 -9.43
CA VAL A 482 -10.51 -10.40 -9.73
C VAL A 482 -10.04 -11.54 -8.83
N SER A 483 -8.72 -11.74 -8.75
CA SER A 483 -8.11 -12.79 -7.94
C SER A 483 -8.48 -12.63 -6.47
N LEU A 484 -8.31 -11.44 -5.90
CA LEU A 484 -8.69 -11.16 -4.51
C LEU A 484 -10.20 -11.33 -4.26
N ASN A 485 -11.06 -10.86 -5.17
CA ASN A 485 -12.51 -11.03 -5.04
C ASN A 485 -12.90 -12.51 -4.97
N THR A 486 -12.28 -13.34 -5.82
CA THR A 486 -12.56 -14.77 -5.97
C THR A 486 -12.05 -15.59 -4.79
N MET A 487 -10.97 -15.16 -4.14
CA MET A 487 -10.41 -15.83 -2.96
C MET A 487 -11.26 -15.67 -1.69
N THR A 488 -12.16 -14.68 -1.63
CA THR A 488 -13.10 -14.57 -0.51
C THR A 488 -14.18 -15.64 -0.62
N SER A 489 -14.06 -16.70 0.18
CA SER A 489 -15.02 -17.82 0.20
C SER A 489 -16.44 -17.39 0.65
N GLU A 490 -17.44 -18.18 0.25
CA GLU A 490 -18.83 -17.98 0.71
C GLU A 490 -18.96 -18.05 2.24
N ASP A 491 -18.17 -18.90 2.91
CA ASP A 491 -18.13 -18.98 4.38
C ASP A 491 -17.66 -17.65 5.01
N HIS A 492 -16.58 -17.05 4.49
CA HIS A 492 -16.11 -15.74 4.95
C HIS A 492 -17.15 -14.64 4.69
N LEU A 493 -17.76 -14.62 3.49
CA LEU A 493 -18.81 -13.67 3.15
C LEU A 493 -20.03 -13.81 4.08
N SER A 494 -20.45 -15.03 4.39
CA SER A 494 -21.58 -15.30 5.28
C SER A 494 -21.37 -14.75 6.70
N LYS A 495 -20.11 -14.65 7.14
CA LYS A 495 -19.67 -14.05 8.40
C LYS A 495 -19.45 -12.53 8.31
N GLY A 496 -19.70 -11.93 7.15
CA GLY A 496 -19.55 -10.49 6.90
C GLY A 496 -18.14 -10.05 6.50
N ALA A 497 -17.20 -10.97 6.31
CA ALA A 497 -15.84 -10.64 5.86
C ALA A 497 -15.81 -10.44 4.34
N LEU A 498 -15.28 -9.30 3.90
CA LEU A 498 -15.20 -8.91 2.48
C LEU A 498 -13.90 -9.38 1.81
N TYR A 499 -12.93 -9.80 2.62
CA TYR A 499 -11.58 -10.22 2.22
C TYR A 499 -11.22 -11.56 2.89
N PRO A 500 -10.29 -12.35 2.31
CA PRO A 500 -9.72 -13.51 2.99
C PRO A 500 -8.90 -13.09 4.23
N PRO A 501 -8.61 -14.01 5.17
CA PRO A 501 -7.81 -13.69 6.35
C PRO A 501 -6.37 -13.26 6.01
N LEU A 502 -5.84 -12.26 6.74
CA LEU A 502 -4.47 -11.75 6.56
C LEU A 502 -3.38 -12.78 6.91
N ASP A 503 -3.65 -13.76 7.77
CA ASP A 503 -2.68 -14.82 8.10
C ASP A 503 -2.21 -15.60 6.86
N ASN A 504 -3.01 -15.58 5.79
CA ASN A 504 -2.70 -16.22 4.51
C ASN A 504 -2.03 -15.28 3.49
N ILE A 505 -1.47 -14.14 3.93
CA ILE A 505 -1.00 -13.08 3.01
C ILE A 505 0.00 -13.56 1.95
N ARG A 506 0.87 -14.53 2.28
CA ARG A 506 1.82 -15.10 1.32
C ARG A 506 1.15 -15.94 0.25
N ASP A 507 0.14 -16.73 0.62
CA ASP A 507 -0.62 -17.52 -0.34
C ASP A 507 -1.48 -16.60 -1.22
N ILE A 508 -2.16 -15.62 -0.62
CA ILE A 508 -2.91 -14.59 -1.33
C ILE A 508 -2.01 -13.89 -2.37
N SER A 509 -0.82 -13.46 -1.96
CA SER A 509 0.14 -12.80 -2.84
C SER A 509 0.63 -13.72 -3.97
N ALA A 510 0.86 -15.00 -3.68
CA ALA A 510 1.26 -15.98 -4.70
C ALA A 510 0.15 -16.25 -5.74
N GLN A 511 -1.11 -16.31 -5.30
CA GLN A 511 -2.26 -16.47 -6.20
C GLN A 511 -2.44 -15.25 -7.10
N ILE A 512 -2.38 -14.04 -6.52
CA ILE A 512 -2.44 -12.78 -7.28
C ILE A 512 -1.28 -12.70 -8.27
N ALA A 513 -0.05 -12.98 -7.83
CA ALA A 513 1.12 -12.96 -8.71
C ALA A 513 0.96 -13.96 -9.87
N THR A 514 0.42 -15.15 -9.60
CA THR A 514 0.12 -16.15 -10.64
C THR A 514 -0.87 -15.61 -11.67
N ASP A 515 -1.99 -15.04 -11.22
CA ASP A 515 -3.03 -14.53 -12.11
C ASP A 515 -2.55 -13.28 -12.90
N VAL A 516 -1.71 -12.44 -12.29
CA VAL A 516 -1.03 -11.31 -12.96
C VAL A 516 -0.10 -11.81 -14.06
N ILE A 517 0.70 -12.85 -13.81
CA ILE A 517 1.60 -13.43 -14.82
C ILE A 517 0.79 -14.04 -15.97
N LEU A 518 -0.29 -14.78 -15.67
CA LEU A 518 -1.16 -15.36 -16.69
C LEU A 518 -1.82 -14.28 -17.56
N GLU A 519 -2.22 -13.17 -16.97
CA GLU A 519 -2.79 -12.05 -17.72
C GLU A 519 -1.73 -11.37 -18.60
N ALA A 520 -0.51 -11.19 -18.11
CA ALA A 520 0.59 -10.68 -18.92
C ALA A 520 0.89 -11.62 -20.11
N GLN A 521 0.88 -12.94 -19.88
CA GLN A 521 1.03 -13.96 -20.93
C GLN A 521 -0.13 -13.97 -21.93
N ARG A 522 -1.36 -13.70 -21.49
CA ARG A 522 -2.55 -13.57 -22.34
C ARG A 522 -2.46 -12.35 -23.24
N LEU A 523 -1.95 -11.24 -22.70
CA LEU A 523 -1.73 -9.98 -23.42
C LEU A 523 -0.47 -10.02 -24.32
N GLY A 524 0.39 -11.03 -24.15
CA GLY A 524 1.64 -11.17 -24.91
C GLY A 524 2.70 -10.13 -24.52
N ILE A 525 2.66 -9.66 -23.27
CA ILE A 525 3.56 -8.61 -22.76
C ILE A 525 4.56 -9.14 -21.73
N ASP A 526 4.56 -10.45 -21.44
CA ASP A 526 5.52 -11.08 -20.54
C ASP A 526 6.94 -11.04 -21.14
N GLY A 527 7.87 -10.42 -20.42
CA GLY A 527 9.28 -10.37 -20.80
C GLY A 527 10.03 -11.66 -20.47
N ASN A 528 9.57 -12.42 -19.47
CA ASN A 528 10.12 -13.72 -19.10
C ASN A 528 9.26 -14.86 -19.65
N THR A 529 9.59 -15.29 -20.87
CA THR A 529 8.87 -16.33 -21.60
C THR A 529 9.16 -17.76 -21.12
N THR A 530 10.02 -17.93 -20.11
CA THR A 530 10.36 -19.24 -19.53
C THR A 530 9.36 -19.72 -18.48
N LEU A 531 8.50 -18.83 -17.98
CA LEU A 531 7.51 -19.16 -16.97
C LEU A 531 6.43 -20.11 -17.52
N PRO A 532 5.97 -21.10 -16.73
CA PRO A 532 4.89 -21.99 -17.15
C PRO A 532 3.61 -21.22 -17.50
N ARG A 533 2.84 -21.75 -18.46
CA ARG A 533 1.49 -21.24 -18.81
C ARG A 533 0.37 -21.97 -18.08
N GLU A 534 0.65 -23.15 -17.54
CA GLU A 534 -0.31 -23.89 -16.72
C GLU A 534 -0.34 -23.30 -15.30
N ARG A 535 -1.52 -22.90 -14.82
CA ARG A 535 -1.69 -22.20 -13.54
C ARG A 535 -1.07 -22.93 -12.35
N ASN A 536 -1.21 -24.25 -12.24
CA ASN A 536 -0.70 -25.02 -11.10
C ASN A 536 0.83 -25.09 -11.08
N LEU A 537 1.45 -25.28 -12.24
CA LEU A 537 2.90 -25.25 -12.39
C LEU A 537 3.44 -23.85 -12.12
N LEU A 538 2.76 -22.83 -12.63
CA LEU A 538 3.13 -21.44 -12.43
C LEU A 538 3.02 -21.03 -10.96
N LEU A 539 1.93 -21.39 -10.27
CA LEU A 539 1.77 -21.12 -8.83
C LEU A 539 2.88 -21.78 -8.01
N SER A 540 3.25 -23.02 -8.36
CA SER A 540 4.38 -23.71 -7.72
C SER A 540 5.70 -22.97 -7.96
N GLU A 541 5.91 -22.44 -9.15
CA GLU A 541 7.09 -21.65 -9.49
C GLU A 541 7.12 -20.29 -8.76
N VAL A 542 6.00 -19.60 -8.67
CA VAL A 542 5.85 -18.36 -7.89
C VAL A 542 6.19 -18.62 -6.43
N LYS A 543 5.63 -19.67 -5.82
CA LYS A 543 5.91 -20.04 -4.42
C LYS A 543 7.38 -20.37 -4.15
N LYS A 544 8.07 -21.03 -5.09
CA LYS A 544 9.52 -21.28 -4.98
C LYS A 544 10.35 -19.99 -4.95
N ASN A 545 9.86 -18.93 -5.59
CA ASN A 545 10.52 -17.63 -5.60
C ASN A 545 10.18 -16.77 -4.37
N GLN A 546 9.35 -17.27 -3.43
CA GLN A 546 9.10 -16.58 -2.17
C GLN A 546 10.17 -16.93 -1.13
N TRP A 547 11.08 -16.00 -0.90
CA TRP A 547 12.08 -16.02 0.18
C TRP A 547 11.42 -16.23 1.54
N SER A 548 12.02 -17.10 2.36
CA SER A 548 11.60 -17.35 3.74
C SER A 548 12.64 -16.84 4.72
N PRO A 549 12.23 -16.22 5.85
CA PRO A 549 13.16 -15.66 6.83
C PRO A 549 13.82 -16.77 7.66
N MET A 550 14.82 -17.41 7.07
CA MET A 550 15.62 -18.46 7.69
C MET A 550 17.10 -18.18 7.48
N TYR A 551 17.92 -18.53 8.47
CA TYR A 551 19.37 -18.50 8.30
C TYR A 551 19.79 -19.62 7.35
N SER A 552 20.30 -19.25 6.17
CA SER A 552 20.88 -20.22 5.23
C SER A 552 21.99 -21.03 5.92
N GLU A 553 22.03 -22.35 5.74
CA GLU A 553 23.14 -23.16 6.27
C GLU A 553 24.48 -22.72 5.68
N GLN A 554 24.46 -22.27 4.42
CA GLN A 554 25.63 -21.74 3.73
C GLN A 554 25.89 -20.29 4.16
N LEU A 555 27.16 -19.96 4.42
CA LEU A 555 27.60 -18.59 4.61
C LEU A 555 27.84 -17.97 3.24
N SER A 556 27.05 -16.97 2.89
CA SER A 556 27.37 -16.07 1.78
C SER A 556 28.59 -15.26 2.19
N LEU A 557 29.77 -15.63 1.69
CA LEU A 557 31.00 -14.87 1.89
C LEU A 557 30.90 -13.60 1.04
N CYS A 558 31.16 -12.44 1.67
CA CYS A 558 30.97 -11.09 1.13
C CYS A 558 31.55 -10.85 -0.27
#